data_AF-A0A1S1QSR4-F1
#
_entry.id   AF-A0A1S1QSR4-F1
#
_cell.length_a   1.000
_cell.length_b   1.000
_cell.length_c   1.000
_cell.angle_alpha   90.00
_cell.angle_beta   90.00
_cell.angle_gamma   90.00
#
_symmetry.space_group_name_H-M   'P 1'
#
loop_
_entity.id
_entity.type
_entity.pdbx_description
1 polymer ?
#
loop_
_entity_poly.entity_id
_entity_poly.type
_entity_poly.pdbx_seq_one_letter_code
_entity_poly.pdbx_strand_id
1 'polypeptide(L)'
;MLRGHDPLPAVVLNRSWDLVRANNGARLLFGRLYAPDPLPESANVLQMVIEPGPVRRAVRNWHSVVPHLLERARREAVGGVLDERTDALVRRLRARADVAALLASDDATRAAWSRLCAAGEQHGVVPGEVRASPEDTRDEIPGAPR
;
A
#
# COMPACT_ATOMS: atom_id res chain seq x y z
N MET A 1 -3.13 -21.70 -10.07
CA MET A 1 -2.79 -20.27 -10.18
C MET A 1 -2.40 -19.67 -8.83
N LEU A 2 -3.28 -19.53 -7.83
CA LEU A 2 -2.94 -18.89 -6.55
C LEU A 2 -1.76 -19.53 -5.78
N ARG A 3 -1.67 -20.88 -5.72
CA ARG A 3 -0.54 -21.60 -5.12
C ARG A 3 0.78 -21.43 -5.87
N GLY A 4 0.75 -21.06 -7.15
CA GLY A 4 1.96 -20.89 -7.96
C GLY A 4 2.80 -19.68 -7.56
N HIS A 5 2.25 -18.78 -6.73
CA HIS A 5 2.98 -17.65 -6.16
C HIS A 5 3.70 -17.99 -4.87
N ASP A 6 3.53 -19.18 -4.28
CA ASP A 6 4.27 -19.54 -3.08
C ASP A 6 5.79 -19.54 -3.37
N PRO A 7 6.64 -18.99 -2.47
CA PRO A 7 6.31 -18.54 -1.10
C PRO A 7 5.88 -17.07 -0.96
N LEU A 8 5.72 -16.31 -2.06
CA LEU A 8 5.29 -14.90 -2.01
C LEU A 8 3.82 -14.80 -1.56
N PRO A 9 3.48 -13.91 -0.61
CA PRO A 9 2.09 -13.70 -0.20
C PRO A 9 1.18 -13.29 -1.36
N ALA A 10 0.10 -14.03 -1.57
CA ALA A 10 -0.93 -13.70 -2.54
C ALA A 10 -2.33 -13.96 -1.97
N VAL A 11 -3.26 -13.04 -2.24
CA VAL A 11 -4.66 -13.09 -1.78
C VAL A 11 -5.62 -12.88 -2.93
N VAL A 12 -6.83 -13.41 -2.79
CA VAL A 12 -7.98 -13.13 -3.65
C VAL A 12 -8.97 -12.34 -2.81
N LEU A 13 -9.37 -11.19 -3.32
CA LEU A 13 -10.37 -10.32 -2.69
C LEU A 13 -11.67 -10.35 -3.50
N ASN A 14 -12.80 -10.17 -2.83
CA ASN A 14 -14.05 -9.88 -3.52
C ASN A 14 -14.11 -8.38 -3.88
N ARG A 15 -15.19 -7.98 -4.56
CA ARG A 15 -15.46 -6.59 -4.93
C ARG A 15 -15.50 -5.64 -3.74
N SER A 16 -15.95 -6.13 -2.59
CA SER A 16 -16.04 -5.37 -1.35
C SER A 16 -14.75 -5.36 -0.52
N TRP A 17 -13.62 -5.78 -1.10
CA TRP A 17 -12.30 -5.86 -0.47
C TRP A 17 -12.20 -6.85 0.69
N ASP A 18 -13.16 -7.77 0.81
CA ASP A 18 -13.09 -8.88 1.76
C ASP A 18 -12.15 -9.97 1.22
N LEU A 19 -11.33 -10.54 2.10
CA LEU A 19 -10.41 -11.62 1.78
C LEU A 19 -11.16 -12.93 1.58
N VAL A 20 -11.11 -13.47 0.36
CA VAL A 20 -11.81 -14.70 -0.03
C VAL A 20 -10.89 -15.91 0.05
N ARG A 21 -9.63 -15.76 -0.41
CA ARG A 21 -8.62 -16.83 -0.37
C ARG A 21 -7.23 -16.25 -0.15
N ALA A 22 -6.36 -17.06 0.42
CA ALA A 22 -4.94 -16.77 0.61
C ALA A 22 -4.10 -18.01 0.27
N ASN A 23 -2.93 -17.81 -0.35
CA ASN A 23 -1.94 -18.88 -0.48
C ASN A 23 -1.20 -19.14 0.84
N ASN A 24 -0.25 -20.08 0.85
CA ASN A 24 0.48 -20.42 2.06
C ASN A 24 1.35 -19.24 2.54
N GLY A 25 2.04 -18.56 1.62
CA GLY A 25 2.82 -17.37 1.94
C GLY A 25 2.01 -16.29 2.66
N ALA A 26 0.80 -15.99 2.19
CA ALA A 26 -0.09 -15.01 2.82
C ALA A 26 -0.61 -15.49 4.19
N ARG A 27 -0.95 -16.77 4.34
CA ARG A 27 -1.36 -17.34 5.63
C ARG A 27 -0.24 -17.26 6.67
N LEU A 28 1.00 -17.50 6.27
CA LEU A 28 2.17 -17.34 7.14
C LEU A 28 2.40 -15.88 7.54
N LEU A 29 2.30 -14.94 6.59
CA LEU A 29 2.39 -13.51 6.86
C LEU A 29 1.33 -13.07 7.87
N PHE A 30 0.05 -13.33 7.60
CA PHE A 30 -1.03 -12.92 8.48
C PHE A 30 -1.00 -13.64 9.82
N GLY A 31 -0.64 -14.93 9.85
CA GLY A 31 -0.46 -15.68 11.09
C GLY A 31 0.59 -15.04 12.00
N ARG A 32 1.72 -14.58 11.44
CA ARG A 32 2.74 -13.85 12.22
C ARG A 32 2.28 -12.48 12.69
N LEU A 33 1.49 -11.77 11.88
CA LEU A 33 1.00 -10.44 12.23
C LEU A 33 -0.07 -10.48 13.33
N TYR A 34 -0.97 -11.46 13.29
CA TYR A 34 -2.10 -11.55 14.23
C TYR A 34 -1.81 -12.35 15.49
N ALA A 35 -0.73 -13.15 15.53
CA ALA A 35 -0.39 -13.97 16.69
C ALA A 35 -0.41 -13.17 18.01
N PRO A 36 -0.97 -13.73 19.09
CA PRO A 36 -1.50 -15.10 19.22
C PRO A 36 -2.92 -15.30 18.65
N ASP A 37 -3.59 -14.21 18.25
CA ASP A 37 -4.96 -14.25 17.77
C ASP A 37 -5.04 -14.75 16.32
N PRO A 38 -6.15 -15.39 15.93
CA PRO A 38 -6.37 -15.74 14.53
C PRO A 38 -6.68 -14.49 13.69
N LEU A 39 -6.47 -14.60 12.38
CA LEU A 39 -7.02 -13.62 11.44
C LEU A 39 -8.56 -13.60 11.58
N PRO A 40 -9.21 -12.43 11.63
CA PRO A 40 -10.67 -12.35 11.70
C PRO A 40 -11.32 -13.10 10.54
N GLU A 41 -12.43 -13.79 10.81
CA GLU A 41 -13.17 -14.56 9.80
C GLU A 41 -13.66 -13.69 8.64
N SER A 42 -14.09 -12.46 8.95
CA SER A 42 -14.49 -11.44 7.97
C SER A 42 -13.39 -10.39 7.77
N ALA A 43 -12.21 -10.83 7.35
CA ALA A 43 -11.07 -9.95 7.10
C ALA A 43 -11.29 -9.05 5.87
N ASN A 44 -11.40 -7.74 6.08
CA ASN A 44 -11.46 -6.73 5.02
C ASN A 44 -10.13 -5.96 4.93
N VAL A 45 -9.50 -5.95 3.75
CA VAL A 45 -8.16 -5.39 3.58
C VAL A 45 -8.10 -3.89 3.90
N LEU A 46 -9.15 -3.13 3.55
CA LEU A 46 -9.18 -1.69 3.85
C LEU A 46 -9.18 -1.45 5.36
N GLN A 47 -9.97 -2.21 6.10
CA GLN A 47 -10.03 -2.11 7.55
C GLN A 47 -8.71 -2.57 8.19
N MET A 48 -8.16 -3.71 7.75
CA MET A 48 -6.89 -4.23 8.28
C MET A 48 -5.74 -3.23 8.17
N VAL A 49 -5.62 -2.53 7.03
CA VAL A 49 -4.53 -1.58 6.77
C VAL A 49 -4.78 -0.22 7.45
N ILE A 50 -6.03 0.22 7.57
CA ILE A 50 -6.36 1.59 7.98
C ILE A 50 -6.74 1.66 9.46
N GLU A 51 -7.58 0.76 9.95
CA GLU A 51 -8.01 0.76 11.34
C GLU A 51 -6.87 0.33 12.28
N PRO A 52 -6.86 0.79 13.55
CA PRO A 52 -5.84 0.38 14.51
C PRO A 52 -5.83 -1.14 14.67
N GLY A 53 -4.67 -1.77 14.43
CA GLY A 53 -4.56 -3.22 14.45
C GLY A 53 -3.16 -3.71 14.09
N PRO A 54 -2.95 -5.03 14.08
CA PRO A 54 -1.62 -5.59 13.86
C PRO A 54 -1.04 -5.27 12.49
N VAL A 55 -1.87 -5.35 11.44
CA VAL A 55 -1.47 -5.01 10.07
C VAL A 55 -1.12 -3.52 9.97
N ARG A 56 -1.98 -2.63 10.47
CA ARG A 56 -1.71 -1.19 10.54
C ARG A 56 -0.37 -0.85 11.19
N ARG A 57 -0.01 -1.52 12.29
CA ARG A 57 1.28 -1.31 12.99
C ARG A 57 2.49 -1.80 12.19
N ALA A 58 2.32 -2.81 11.34
CA ALA A 58 3.40 -3.37 10.54
C ALA A 58 3.72 -2.55 9.27
N VAL A 59 2.79 -1.72 8.79
CA VAL A 59 3.00 -0.87 7.60
C VAL A 59 3.80 0.38 7.98
N ARG A 60 5.12 0.35 7.77
CA ARG A 60 6.01 1.49 8.09
C ARG A 60 5.70 2.75 7.27
N ASN A 61 5.46 2.60 5.98
CA ASN A 61 5.16 3.69 5.04
C ASN A 61 3.66 3.97 4.92
N TRP A 62 2.92 3.86 6.04
CA TRP A 62 1.45 3.96 6.04
C TRP A 62 0.93 5.26 5.42
N HIS A 63 1.63 6.37 5.64
CA HIS A 63 1.29 7.69 5.11
C HIS A 63 1.28 7.72 3.57
N SER A 64 2.15 6.96 2.91
CA SER A 64 2.16 6.82 1.44
C SER A 64 1.12 5.80 0.98
N VAL A 65 0.93 4.70 1.72
CA VAL A 65 0.06 3.59 1.29
C VAL A 65 -1.41 3.97 1.29
N VAL A 66 -1.89 4.67 2.32
CA VAL A 66 -3.34 4.88 2.52
C VAL A 66 -4.02 5.78 1.50
N PRO A 67 -3.44 6.92 1.08
CA PRO A 67 -4.04 7.74 0.01
C PRO A 67 -4.25 6.92 -1.27
N HIS A 68 -3.24 6.13 -1.68
CA HIS A 68 -3.33 5.28 -2.85
C HIS A 68 -4.35 4.14 -2.71
N LEU A 69 -4.39 3.48 -1.54
CA LEU A 69 -5.32 2.39 -1.26
C LEU A 69 -6.78 2.86 -1.30
N LEU A 70 -7.09 3.98 -0.64
CA LEU A 70 -8.44 4.56 -0.61
C LEU A 70 -8.88 5.10 -1.97
N GLU A 71 -7.95 5.63 -2.76
CA GLU A 71 -8.23 6.10 -4.10
C GLU A 71 -8.53 4.92 -5.04
N ARG A 72 -7.75 3.83 -4.96
CA ARG A 72 -8.03 2.61 -5.72
C ARG A 72 -9.40 2.02 -5.35
N ALA A 73 -9.68 1.86 -4.06
CA ALA A 73 -10.96 1.33 -3.59
C ALA A 73 -12.15 2.18 -4.06
N ARG A 74 -12.03 3.51 -4.04
CA ARG A 74 -13.05 4.43 -4.56
C ARG A 74 -13.29 4.20 -6.06
N ARG A 75 -12.24 4.09 -6.86
CA ARG A 75 -12.37 3.85 -8.31
C ARG A 75 -13.02 2.51 -8.61
N GLU A 76 -12.67 1.46 -7.87
CA GLU A 76 -13.28 0.13 -8.02
C GLU A 76 -14.75 0.08 -7.54
N ALA A 77 -15.12 0.90 -6.55
CA ALA A 77 -16.49 1.01 -6.08
C ALA A 77 -17.42 1.68 -7.12
N VAL A 78 -16.88 2.64 -7.89
CA VAL A 78 -17.63 3.42 -8.90
C VAL A 78 -17.47 2.84 -10.32
N GLY A 79 -16.42 2.07 -10.57
CA GLY A 79 -16.13 1.47 -11.88
C GLY A 79 -17.06 0.31 -12.22
N GLY A 80 -18.21 0.62 -12.84
CA GLY A 80 -19.22 -0.36 -13.26
C GLY A 80 -20.58 -0.07 -12.63
N VAL A 81 -21.22 -1.09 -12.06
CA VAL A 81 -22.35 -0.91 -11.13
C VAL A 81 -21.80 -0.23 -9.86
N LEU A 82 -22.56 0.56 -9.09
CA LEU A 82 -22.07 1.06 -7.81
C LEU A 82 -21.95 -0.09 -6.78
N ASP A 83 -20.88 -0.13 -5.97
CA ASP A 83 -20.85 -0.95 -4.74
C ASP A 83 -21.07 -0.04 -3.54
N GLU A 84 -22.33 0.09 -3.13
CA GLU A 84 -22.72 0.96 -2.02
C GLU A 84 -22.01 0.59 -0.71
N ARG A 85 -21.74 -0.71 -0.48
CA ARG A 85 -21.04 -1.17 0.73
C ARG A 85 -19.60 -0.66 0.75
N THR A 86 -18.91 -0.76 -0.37
CA THR A 86 -17.53 -0.27 -0.47
C THR A 86 -17.45 1.24 -0.45
N ASP A 87 -18.37 1.94 -1.15
CA ASP A 87 -18.41 3.41 -1.10
C ASP A 87 -18.66 3.92 0.32
N ALA A 88 -19.63 3.34 1.03
CA ALA A 88 -19.89 3.66 2.43
C ALA A 88 -18.68 3.38 3.33
N LEU A 89 -18.00 2.24 3.14
CA LEU A 89 -16.80 1.90 3.88
C LEU A 89 -15.66 2.90 3.61
N VAL A 90 -15.41 3.25 2.34
CA VAL A 90 -14.39 4.22 1.95
C VAL A 90 -14.68 5.59 2.55
N ARG A 91 -15.94 6.06 2.51
CA ARG A 91 -16.35 7.32 3.16
C ARG A 91 -16.09 7.28 4.67
N ARG A 92 -16.48 6.20 5.34
CA ARG A 92 -16.26 6.00 6.78
C ARG A 92 -14.77 6.04 7.13
N LEU A 93 -13.93 5.36 6.36
CA LEU A 93 -12.48 5.32 6.61
C LEU A 93 -11.82 6.67 6.33
N ARG A 94 -12.26 7.41 5.30
CA ARG A 94 -11.79 8.78 5.02
C ARG A 94 -12.17 9.78 6.12
N ALA A 95 -13.31 9.59 6.77
CA ALA A 95 -13.80 10.48 7.83
C ALA A 95 -13.06 10.34 9.18
N ARG A 96 -12.19 9.33 9.33
CA ARG A 96 -11.36 9.19 10.53
C ARG A 96 -10.36 10.34 10.63
N ALA A 97 -10.15 10.88 11.82
CA ALA A 97 -9.28 12.04 12.02
C ALA A 97 -7.84 11.83 11.53
N ASP A 98 -7.24 10.66 11.80
CA ASP A 98 -5.88 10.32 11.36
C ASP A 98 -5.75 10.22 9.83
N VAL A 99 -6.79 9.71 9.17
CA VAL A 99 -6.84 9.57 7.71
C VAL A 99 -7.15 10.91 7.05
N ALA A 100 -8.11 11.67 7.56
CA ALA A 100 -8.47 12.97 7.02
C ALA A 100 -7.30 13.95 7.08
N ALA A 101 -6.58 14.00 8.21
CA ALA A 101 -5.38 14.83 8.35
C ALA A 101 -4.27 14.41 7.37
N LEU A 102 -4.08 13.09 7.17
CA LEU A 102 -3.12 12.57 6.20
C LEU A 102 -3.49 12.98 4.77
N LEU A 103 -4.75 12.78 4.37
CA LEU A 103 -5.21 13.11 3.02
C LEU A 103 -5.09 14.60 2.71
N ALA A 104 -5.44 15.46 3.68
CA ALA A 104 -5.26 16.91 3.54
C ALA A 104 -3.78 17.30 3.35
N SER A 105 -2.86 16.60 4.03
CA SER A 105 -1.42 16.83 3.90
C SER A 105 -0.88 16.37 2.53
N ASP A 106 -1.36 15.22 2.03
CA ASP A 106 -1.04 14.71 0.70
C ASP A 106 -1.54 15.64 -0.41
N ASP A 107 -2.80 16.09 -0.31
CA ASP A 107 -3.41 17.05 -1.24
C ASP A 107 -2.64 18.38 -1.26
N ALA A 108 -2.28 18.91 -0.08
CA ALA A 108 -1.49 20.13 0.03
C ALA A 108 -0.10 19.98 -0.61
N THR A 109 0.55 18.83 -0.39
CA THR A 109 1.86 18.51 -0.97
C THR A 109 1.77 18.44 -2.50
N ARG A 110 0.79 17.71 -3.04
CA ARG A 110 0.57 17.60 -4.49
C ARG A 110 0.23 18.96 -5.12
N ALA A 111 -0.58 19.78 -4.46
CA ALA A 111 -0.90 21.12 -4.93
C ALA A 111 0.33 22.05 -4.91
N ALA A 112 1.18 21.96 -3.89
CA ALA A 112 2.44 22.71 -3.84
C ALA A 112 3.37 22.31 -4.99
N TRP A 113 3.58 21.01 -5.22
CA TRP A 113 4.35 20.51 -6.35
C TRP A 113 3.76 20.94 -7.69
N SER A 114 2.44 20.85 -7.88
CA SER A 114 1.79 21.29 -9.11
C SER A 114 1.99 22.79 -9.38
N ARG A 115 1.94 23.63 -8.34
CA ARG A 115 2.23 25.08 -8.46
C ARG A 115 3.69 25.34 -8.79
N LEU A 116 4.63 24.62 -8.17
CA LEU A 116 6.06 24.74 -8.49
C LEU A 116 6.34 24.34 -9.94
N CYS A 117 5.78 23.22 -10.41
CA CYS A 117 5.90 22.81 -11.81
C CYS A 117 5.23 23.79 -12.79
N ALA A 118 4.14 24.43 -12.39
CA ALA A 118 3.46 25.44 -13.20
C ALA A 118 4.18 26.81 -13.19
N ALA A 119 4.99 27.09 -12.16
CA ALA A 119 5.63 28.39 -11.93
C ALA A 119 7.07 28.50 -12.46
N GLY A 120 7.70 27.41 -12.93
CA GLY A 120 9.11 27.49 -13.34
C GLY A 120 9.61 26.33 -14.20
N GLU A 121 10.31 26.71 -15.27
CA GLU A 121 10.84 25.94 -16.39
C GLU A 121 11.82 24.81 -16.04
N GLN A 122 11.97 23.90 -17.01
CA GLN A 122 12.90 22.78 -17.10
C GLN A 122 14.23 22.96 -16.34
N HIS A 123 14.35 22.35 -15.16
CA HIS A 123 15.61 21.73 -14.75
C HIS A 123 15.33 20.51 -13.86
N GLY A 124 15.59 19.34 -14.43
CA GLY A 124 15.27 18.06 -13.83
C GLY A 124 16.15 17.75 -12.63
N VAL A 125 15.52 17.59 -11.46
CA VAL A 125 15.86 16.57 -10.46
C VAL A 125 14.55 16.18 -9.78
N VAL A 126 14.18 14.90 -9.87
CA VAL A 126 13.08 14.32 -9.10
C VAL A 126 13.58 14.12 -7.67
N PRO A 127 12.96 14.68 -6.61
CA PRO A 127 13.39 14.40 -5.25
C PRO A 127 12.94 12.99 -4.85
N GLY A 128 13.87 12.04 -4.78
CA GLY A 128 13.61 10.67 -4.35
C GLY A 128 14.49 9.60 -5.01
N GLU A 129 15.21 9.91 -6.10
CA GLU A 129 16.24 9.01 -6.62
C GLU A 129 17.56 9.23 -5.88
N VAL A 130 17.97 8.23 -5.10
CA VAL A 130 19.36 8.07 -4.69
C VAL A 130 20.17 7.89 -5.97
N ARG A 131 20.89 8.93 -6.38
CA ARG A 131 21.87 8.85 -7.46
C ARG A 131 22.96 7.88 -7.00
N ALA A 132 22.95 6.66 -7.51
CA ALA A 132 24.10 5.78 -7.40
C ALA A 132 25.28 6.50 -8.09
N SER A 133 26.28 6.89 -7.30
CA SER A 133 27.51 7.51 -7.82
C SER A 133 28.28 6.43 -8.59
N PRO A 134 28.80 6.69 -9.81
CA PRO A 134 29.37 5.64 -10.65
C PRO A 134 30.79 5.20 -10.25
N GLU A 135 31.32 5.64 -9.11
CA GLU A 135 32.76 5.53 -8.83
C GLU A 135 33.17 4.53 -7.74
N ASP A 136 32.25 3.74 -7.20
CA ASP A 136 32.59 2.85 -6.08
C ASP A 136 32.17 1.39 -6.30
N THR A 137 32.76 0.75 -7.31
CA THR A 137 33.01 -0.72 -7.35
C THR A 137 33.89 -1.08 -8.54
N ARG A 138 35.15 -0.63 -8.51
CA ARG A 138 36.26 -1.40 -9.06
C ARG A 138 37.16 -1.76 -7.89
N ASP A 139 36.87 -2.89 -7.26
CA ASP A 139 37.93 -3.76 -6.78
C ASP A 139 37.41 -5.21 -6.70
N GLU A 140 37.98 -5.99 -7.61
CA GLU A 140 38.37 -7.40 -7.54
C GLU A 140 37.59 -8.34 -6.60
N ILE A 141 36.89 -9.32 -7.22
CA ILE A 141 36.64 -10.62 -6.59
C ILE A 141 37.68 -11.61 -7.14
N PRO A 142 38.64 -12.10 -6.33
CA PRO A 142 39.51 -13.21 -6.72
C PRO A 142 38.94 -14.57 -6.25
N GLY A 143 38.85 -15.52 -7.20
CA GLY A 143 38.67 -16.96 -6.97
C GLY A 143 37.22 -17.41 -6.71
N ALA A 144 36.64 -18.44 -7.33
CA ALA A 144 37.19 -19.63 -7.98
C ALA A 144 36.11 -20.24 -8.94
N PRO A 145 36.39 -21.30 -9.71
CA PRO A 145 36.42 -22.65 -9.13
C PRO A 145 37.57 -23.56 -9.63
N ARG A 146 37.94 -24.47 -8.71
CA ARG A 146 38.91 -25.59 -8.72
C ARG A 146 39.75 -25.87 -9.97
#